data_AF-A0A1V6D027-F1
#
_entry.id   AF-A0A1V6D027-F1
#
_cell.length_a   1.000
_cell.length_b   1.000
_cell.length_c   1.000
_cell.angle_alpha   90.00
_cell.angle_beta   90.00
_cell.angle_gamma   90.00
#
_symmetry.space_group_name_H-M   'P 1'
#
loop_
_entity.id
_entity.type
_entity.pdbx_description
1 polymer ?
#
loop_
_entity_poly.entity_id
_entity_poly.type
_entity_poly.pdbx_seq_one_letter_code
_entity_poly.pdbx_strand_id
1 'polypeptide(L)'
;MNGIRGIAAAIGTLALLAATAHGTVIISANHSDYTPGPGQDLDNIRMGVDMSVTGGLATFTFTNVSLAPEISAVIKEIVLDTQDNDTGAWILWSGRVLTYTDDVKFDIGPSNGLPGFGDDIYDKASMVELSAKSPPTKRGLSVGESLEVQFWTSLSDGSTIEDYLAAFGGGQDSSEFSIGFHAISAGTVGGESLSGAYATTTVPEPTTTALLVLGGSLALIRRRNRRLAL
;
A
#
# COMPACT_ATOMS: atom_id res chain seq x y z
N MET A 1 60.07 -25.52 36.10
CA MET A 1 58.88 -25.71 35.25
C MET A 1 57.66 -25.27 36.05
N ASN A 2 57.07 -24.12 35.75
CA ASN A 2 55.74 -23.72 36.24
C ASN A 2 55.23 -22.61 35.31
N GLY A 3 54.32 -22.96 34.40
CA GLY A 3 53.75 -22.06 33.42
C GLY A 3 52.42 -21.50 33.91
N ILE A 4 52.32 -20.18 34.00
CA ILE A 4 51.06 -19.46 34.25
C ILE A 4 50.53 -19.03 32.89
N ARG A 5 49.44 -19.66 32.44
CA ARG A 5 48.67 -19.22 31.27
C ARG A 5 47.57 -18.27 31.74
N GLY A 6 47.72 -16.99 31.45
CA GLY A 6 46.65 -16.00 31.62
C GLY A 6 45.63 -16.15 30.50
N ILE A 7 44.37 -16.37 30.87
CA ILE A 7 43.22 -16.36 29.96
C ILE A 7 42.66 -14.94 29.97
N ALA A 8 42.79 -14.22 28.87
CA ALA A 8 42.09 -12.97 28.65
C ALA A 8 40.67 -13.27 28.17
N ALA A 9 39.67 -13.00 29.01
CA ALA A 9 38.26 -13.05 28.62
C ALA A 9 37.88 -11.73 27.94
N ALA A 10 37.61 -11.78 26.64
CA ALA A 10 37.03 -10.66 25.91
C ALA A 10 35.52 -10.62 26.19
N ILE A 11 35.07 -9.57 26.90
CA ILE A 11 33.66 -9.28 27.09
C ILE A 11 33.18 -8.57 25.82
N GLY A 12 32.53 -9.32 24.93
CA GLY A 12 31.84 -8.76 23.77
C GLY A 12 30.49 -8.16 24.21
N THR A 13 30.37 -6.84 24.15
CA THR A 13 29.10 -6.14 24.37
C THR A 13 28.18 -6.41 23.18
N LEU A 14 27.20 -7.31 23.36
CA LEU A 14 26.13 -7.50 22.39
C LEU A 14 25.16 -6.32 22.50
N ALA A 15 25.29 -5.33 21.61
CA ALA A 15 24.29 -4.28 21.48
C ALA A 15 23.07 -4.88 20.76
N LEU A 16 22.03 -5.26 21.52
CA LEU A 16 20.70 -5.48 20.95
C LEU A 16 20.16 -4.11 20.54
N LEU A 17 20.24 -3.79 19.25
CA LEU A 17 19.43 -2.72 18.68
C LEU A 17 17.98 -3.17 18.74
N ALA A 18 17.22 -2.55 19.63
CA ALA A 18 15.76 -2.68 19.62
C ALA A 18 15.27 -2.06 18.31
N ALA A 19 14.80 -2.89 17.38
CA ALA A 19 14.05 -2.40 16.24
C ALA A 19 12.78 -1.74 16.77
N THR A 20 12.68 -0.43 16.61
CA THR A 20 11.39 0.26 16.75
C THR A 20 10.43 -0.38 15.75
N ALA A 21 9.30 -0.88 16.23
CA ALA A 21 8.21 -1.26 15.34
C ALA A 21 7.66 0.04 14.75
N HIS A 22 7.92 0.27 13.48
CA HIS A 22 7.42 1.44 12.75
C HIS A 22 6.02 1.13 12.18
N GLY A 23 5.27 2.18 11.86
CA GLY A 23 3.86 2.06 11.47
C GLY A 23 3.73 1.44 10.08
N THR A 24 2.83 0.47 9.93
CA THR A 24 2.40 0.01 8.59
C THR A 24 1.35 0.97 8.05
N VAL A 25 1.55 1.48 6.83
CA VAL A 25 0.54 2.23 6.09
C VAL A 25 -0.39 1.25 5.38
N ILE A 26 -1.70 1.53 5.41
CA ILE A 26 -2.72 0.72 4.72
C ILE A 26 -3.21 1.48 3.50
N ILE A 27 -3.09 0.87 2.32
CA ILE A 27 -3.64 1.38 1.06
C ILE A 27 -4.84 0.52 0.72
N SER A 28 -6.03 1.11 0.70
CA SER A 28 -7.27 0.45 0.25
C SER A 28 -7.46 0.59 -1.25
N ALA A 29 -8.19 -0.34 -1.86
CA ALA A 29 -8.70 -0.13 -3.20
C ALA A 29 -9.71 1.01 -3.21
N ASN A 30 -9.52 1.95 -4.14
CA ASN A 30 -10.33 3.17 -4.26
C ASN A 30 -10.85 3.38 -5.70
N HIS A 31 -10.44 2.52 -6.64
CA HIS A 31 -10.90 2.57 -8.03
C HIS A 31 -11.24 1.16 -8.56
N SER A 32 -12.29 1.10 -9.36
CA SER A 32 -12.70 -0.09 -10.10
C SER A 32 -13.49 0.32 -11.34
N ASP A 33 -13.15 -0.26 -12.49
CA ASP A 33 -13.94 -0.11 -13.72
C ASP A 33 -15.22 -0.97 -13.70
N TYR A 34 -15.34 -1.84 -12.71
CA TYR A 34 -16.44 -2.78 -12.51
C TYR A 34 -17.28 -2.38 -11.30
N THR A 35 -18.60 -2.60 -11.38
CA THR A 35 -19.50 -2.32 -10.28
C THR A 35 -19.31 -3.35 -9.15
N PRO A 36 -19.01 -2.91 -7.90
CA PRO A 36 -19.00 -3.79 -6.76
C PRO A 36 -20.34 -4.52 -6.58
N GLY A 37 -20.28 -5.77 -6.14
CA GLY A 37 -21.47 -6.54 -5.79
C GLY A 37 -22.26 -5.89 -4.64
N PRO A 38 -23.57 -6.19 -4.50
CA PRO A 38 -24.38 -5.64 -3.42
C PRO A 38 -23.77 -5.91 -2.04
N GLY A 39 -23.53 -4.84 -1.26
CA GLY A 39 -22.96 -4.93 0.09
C GLY A 39 -21.46 -5.25 0.14
N GLN A 40 -20.78 -5.23 -1.01
CA GLN A 40 -19.34 -5.35 -1.10
C GLN A 40 -18.69 -3.96 -1.09
N ASP A 41 -17.52 -3.90 -0.46
CA ASP A 41 -16.77 -2.66 -0.25
C ASP A 41 -15.38 -2.83 -0.86
N LEU A 42 -14.95 -1.85 -1.65
CA LEU A 42 -13.60 -1.81 -2.20
C LEU A 42 -12.57 -1.67 -1.09
N ASP A 43 -12.92 -1.02 0.02
CA ASP A 43 -12.08 -0.91 1.19
C ASP A 43 -11.76 -2.27 1.82
N ASN A 44 -12.35 -3.39 1.40
CA ASN A 44 -11.92 -4.71 1.88
C ASN A 44 -10.68 -5.24 1.15
N ILE A 45 -10.30 -4.69 -0.02
CA ILE A 45 -9.05 -5.04 -0.68
C ILE A 45 -7.97 -4.06 -0.25
N ARG A 46 -6.93 -4.55 0.42
CA ARG A 46 -5.94 -3.71 1.10
C ARG A 46 -4.52 -4.22 0.91
N MET A 47 -3.59 -3.29 0.74
CA MET A 47 -2.16 -3.53 0.82
C MET A 47 -1.60 -2.84 2.06
N GLY A 48 -0.97 -3.61 2.95
CA GLY A 48 -0.12 -3.07 4.01
C GLY A 48 1.28 -2.82 3.46
N VAL A 49 1.83 -1.65 3.79
CA VAL A 49 3.16 -1.23 3.37
C VAL A 49 3.95 -0.82 4.61
N ASP A 50 5.09 -1.47 4.80
CA ASP A 50 6.10 -1.08 5.79
C ASP A 50 7.41 -0.79 5.07
N MET A 51 8.22 0.11 5.63
CA MET A 51 9.53 0.46 5.10
C MET A 51 10.50 0.77 6.23
N SER A 52 11.74 0.29 6.10
CA SER A 52 12.85 0.68 6.95
C SER A 52 14.08 1.05 6.14
N VAL A 53 14.87 2.01 6.62
CA VAL A 53 16.15 2.41 6.00
C VAL A 53 17.32 2.05 6.90
N THR A 54 18.30 1.34 6.35
CA THR A 54 19.57 1.04 7.05
C THR A 54 20.71 0.93 6.05
N GLY A 55 21.83 1.61 6.32
CA GLY A 55 22.98 1.65 5.43
C GLY A 55 22.66 2.26 4.07
N GLY A 56 21.74 3.23 4.00
CA GLY A 56 21.30 3.85 2.74
C GLY A 56 20.46 2.94 1.83
N LEU A 57 19.92 1.86 2.38
CA LEU A 57 19.01 0.94 1.68
C LEU A 57 17.62 1.00 2.31
N ALA A 58 16.62 1.39 1.52
CA ALA A 58 15.21 1.31 1.88
C ALA A 58 14.69 -0.10 1.56
N THR A 59 14.21 -0.81 2.57
CA THR A 59 13.60 -2.13 2.42
C THR A 59 12.10 -2.01 2.69
N PHE A 60 11.31 -2.21 1.64
CA PHE A 60 9.85 -2.23 1.68
C PHE A 60 9.35 -3.65 1.91
N THR A 61 8.31 -3.79 2.73
CA THR A 61 7.50 -5.00 2.87
C THR A 61 6.08 -4.69 2.46
N PHE A 62 5.63 -5.27 1.35
CA PHE A 62 4.25 -5.19 0.88
C PHE A 62 3.51 -6.45 1.29
N THR A 63 2.37 -6.31 1.93
CA THR A 63 1.54 -7.45 2.37
C THR A 63 0.12 -7.27 1.88
N ASN A 64 -0.45 -8.31 1.27
CA ASN A 64 -1.88 -8.30 0.99
C ASN A 64 -2.66 -8.57 2.29
N VAL A 65 -3.25 -7.52 2.85
CA VAL A 65 -3.98 -7.55 4.12
C VAL A 65 -5.48 -7.39 3.90
N SER A 66 -5.97 -7.81 2.73
CA SER A 66 -7.38 -7.77 2.38
C SER A 66 -8.22 -8.52 3.42
N LEU A 67 -9.39 -7.96 3.72
CA LEU A 67 -10.31 -8.47 4.72
C LEU A 67 -11.35 -9.39 4.08
N ALA A 68 -11.93 -10.28 4.89
CA ALA A 68 -13.08 -11.05 4.45
C ALA A 68 -14.24 -10.12 4.03
N PRO A 69 -14.96 -10.42 2.93
CA PRO A 69 -14.94 -11.69 2.20
C PRO A 69 -13.88 -11.82 1.08
N GLU A 70 -12.99 -10.85 0.90
CA GLU A 70 -12.06 -10.74 -0.25
C GLU A 70 -10.82 -11.64 -0.16
N ILE A 71 -11.00 -12.92 0.15
CA ILE A 71 -9.91 -13.89 0.29
C ILE A 71 -9.24 -14.27 -1.04
N SER A 72 -9.85 -13.93 -2.17
CA SER A 72 -9.35 -14.26 -3.51
C SER A 72 -8.62 -13.12 -4.20
N ALA A 73 -8.57 -11.92 -3.60
CA ALA A 73 -7.86 -10.79 -4.17
C ALA A 73 -6.37 -11.08 -4.24
N VAL A 74 -5.79 -10.94 -5.43
CA VAL A 74 -4.35 -11.12 -5.68
C VAL A 74 -3.77 -9.81 -6.18
N ILE A 75 -2.84 -9.22 -5.42
CA ILE A 75 -2.09 -8.06 -5.87
C ILE A 75 -1.07 -8.53 -6.91
N LYS A 76 -1.18 -8.01 -8.13
CA LYS A 76 -0.30 -8.40 -9.26
C LYS A 76 0.70 -7.32 -9.65
N GLU A 77 0.46 -6.09 -9.22
CA GLU A 77 1.24 -4.92 -9.61
C GLU A 77 1.31 -4.00 -8.40
N ILE A 78 2.50 -3.49 -8.12
CA ILE A 78 2.72 -2.44 -7.12
C ILE A 78 3.56 -1.38 -7.79
N VAL A 79 3.20 -0.13 -7.57
CA VAL A 79 3.88 1.00 -8.20
C VAL A 79 4.31 1.98 -7.13
N LEU A 80 5.54 2.47 -7.29
CA LEU A 80 6.20 3.37 -6.36
C LEU A 80 6.73 4.57 -7.14
N ASP A 81 6.55 5.75 -6.58
CA ASP A 81 7.28 6.92 -7.00
C ASP A 81 8.72 6.86 -6.49
N THR A 82 9.66 7.32 -7.31
CA THR A 82 11.07 7.26 -7.00
C THR A 82 11.77 8.61 -7.07
N GLN A 83 11.09 9.68 -7.51
CA GLN A 83 11.67 11.02 -7.59
C GLN A 83 10.64 12.07 -7.19
N ASP A 84 11.01 12.94 -6.24
CA ASP A 84 10.23 14.15 -5.96
C ASP A 84 10.47 15.14 -7.11
N ASN A 85 9.42 15.45 -7.86
CA ASN A 85 9.51 16.31 -9.04
C ASN A 85 9.56 17.81 -8.74
N ASP A 86 9.13 18.23 -7.56
CA ASP A 86 9.24 19.62 -7.12
C ASP A 86 10.70 20.01 -6.88
N THR A 87 11.49 19.06 -6.36
CA THR A 87 12.92 19.26 -6.09
C THR A 87 13.84 18.60 -7.11
N GLY A 88 13.32 17.66 -7.90
CA GLY A 88 14.08 16.77 -8.77
C GLY A 88 14.91 15.73 -8.01
N ALA A 89 14.67 15.56 -6.70
CA ALA A 89 15.46 14.66 -5.85
C ALA A 89 15.03 13.20 -6.05
N TRP A 90 16.00 12.34 -6.37
CA TRP A 90 15.76 10.89 -6.35
C TRP A 90 15.61 10.41 -4.91
N ILE A 91 14.49 9.75 -4.63
CA ILE A 91 14.17 9.15 -3.34
C ILE A 91 14.57 7.68 -3.33
N LEU A 92 14.31 6.95 -4.43
CA LEU A 92 14.61 5.53 -4.58
C LEU A 92 15.34 5.26 -5.90
N TRP A 93 16.26 4.30 -5.96
CA TRP A 93 16.84 3.83 -7.22
C TRP A 93 17.42 2.41 -7.13
N SER A 94 17.64 1.79 -8.29
CA SER A 94 18.32 0.49 -8.43
C SER A 94 17.72 -0.61 -7.54
N GLY A 95 16.40 -0.80 -7.66
CA GLY A 95 15.64 -1.77 -6.88
C GLY A 95 16.03 -3.23 -7.12
N ARG A 96 15.81 -4.08 -6.12
CA ARG A 96 15.90 -5.54 -6.21
C ARG A 96 14.83 -6.22 -5.36
N VAL A 97 14.22 -7.26 -5.88
CA VAL A 97 13.30 -8.12 -5.11
C VAL A 97 14.13 -9.03 -4.20
N LEU A 98 13.75 -9.12 -2.93
CA LEU A 98 14.36 -10.01 -1.94
C LEU A 98 13.55 -11.30 -1.75
N THR A 99 12.22 -11.23 -1.85
CA THR A 99 11.37 -12.43 -1.77
C THR A 99 11.56 -13.33 -2.99
N TYR A 100 11.90 -14.59 -2.72
CA TYR A 100 12.02 -15.60 -3.77
C TYR A 100 11.36 -16.90 -3.31
N THR A 101 10.03 -16.96 -3.42
CA THR A 101 9.24 -18.17 -3.16
C THR A 101 8.65 -18.70 -4.46
N ASP A 102 8.05 -19.89 -4.44
CA ASP A 102 7.38 -20.41 -5.64
C ASP A 102 6.07 -19.68 -5.97
N ASP A 103 5.43 -19.13 -4.94
CA ASP A 103 4.09 -18.54 -4.97
C ASP A 103 4.11 -17.00 -5.06
N VAL A 104 5.23 -16.34 -4.74
CA VAL A 104 5.41 -14.88 -4.85
C VAL A 104 6.65 -14.59 -5.69
N LYS A 105 6.44 -14.12 -6.93
CA LYS A 105 7.52 -13.85 -7.90
C LYS A 105 7.23 -12.57 -8.67
N PHE A 106 8.05 -11.54 -8.45
CA PHE A 106 7.93 -10.24 -9.08
C PHE A 106 9.19 -9.89 -9.87
N ASP A 107 9.02 -9.11 -10.94
CA ASP A 107 10.10 -8.38 -11.63
C ASP A 107 9.97 -6.89 -11.33
N ILE A 108 11.07 -6.15 -11.45
CA ILE A 108 11.11 -4.69 -11.31
C ILE A 108 11.32 -4.09 -12.70
N GLY A 109 10.48 -3.14 -13.08
CA GLY A 109 10.57 -2.47 -14.36
C GLY A 109 10.09 -1.01 -14.31
N PRO A 110 10.23 -0.27 -15.41
CA PRO A 110 9.60 1.04 -15.52
C PRO A 110 8.08 0.88 -15.43
N SER A 111 7.42 1.75 -14.65
CA SER A 111 5.96 1.76 -14.57
C SER A 111 5.33 2.32 -15.84
N ASN A 112 4.14 1.83 -16.15
CA ASN A 112 3.27 2.38 -17.19
C ASN A 112 2.36 3.53 -16.70
N GLY A 113 2.48 3.94 -15.42
CA GLY A 113 1.63 4.99 -14.83
C GLY A 113 0.27 4.50 -14.30
N LEU A 114 0.03 3.19 -14.27
CA LEU A 114 -1.16 2.59 -13.67
C LEU A 114 -0.84 1.99 -12.29
N PRO A 115 -1.83 1.83 -11.42
CA PRO A 115 -3.22 2.21 -11.62
C PRO A 115 -3.52 3.62 -11.12
N GLY A 116 -3.72 4.54 -12.05
CA GLY A 116 -4.32 5.85 -11.75
C GLY A 116 -3.34 6.96 -11.40
N PHE A 117 -2.06 6.85 -11.74
CA PHE A 117 -1.11 7.96 -11.69
C PHE A 117 -1.28 8.88 -12.92
N GLY A 118 -2.53 9.11 -13.35
CA GLY A 118 -2.88 9.87 -14.55
C GLY A 118 -2.54 11.36 -14.44
N ASP A 119 -3.29 12.23 -15.13
CA ASP A 119 -3.06 13.68 -15.20
C ASP A 119 -2.91 14.42 -13.83
N ASP A 120 -3.16 13.72 -12.71
CA ASP A 120 -2.98 14.17 -11.33
C ASP A 120 -1.52 14.16 -10.85
N ILE A 121 -0.63 13.47 -11.56
CA ILE A 121 0.82 13.52 -11.33
C ILE A 121 1.49 13.87 -12.67
N TYR A 122 2.37 14.87 -12.66
CA TYR A 122 3.11 15.27 -13.87
C TYR A 122 4.21 14.26 -14.27
N ASP A 123 4.15 13.04 -13.71
CA ASP A 123 5.25 12.15 -13.44
C ASP A 123 5.31 11.01 -14.45
N LYS A 124 5.54 11.36 -15.71
CA LYS A 124 5.59 10.37 -16.79
C LYS A 124 6.83 9.45 -16.80
N ALA A 125 7.81 9.64 -15.91
CA ALA A 125 9.14 9.06 -16.10
C ALA A 125 9.85 8.47 -14.86
N SER A 126 9.42 8.77 -13.63
CA SER A 126 10.20 8.42 -12.42
C SER A 126 9.49 7.42 -11.51
N MET A 127 8.59 6.62 -12.06
CA MET A 127 7.93 5.55 -11.31
C MET A 127 8.49 4.17 -11.66
N VAL A 128 8.52 3.31 -10.65
CA VAL A 128 8.90 1.90 -10.80
C VAL A 128 7.69 1.01 -10.56
N GLU A 129 7.58 -0.05 -11.35
CA GLU A 129 6.56 -1.09 -11.21
C GLU A 129 7.20 -2.39 -10.76
N LEU A 130 6.55 -3.02 -9.79
CA LEU A 130 6.78 -4.38 -9.36
C LEU A 130 5.66 -5.23 -9.97
N SER A 131 5.97 -6.04 -10.99
CA SER A 131 4.97 -6.83 -11.71
C SER A 131 5.10 -8.32 -11.37
N ALA A 132 4.00 -8.96 -11.00
CA ALA A 132 3.95 -10.39 -10.75
C ALA A 132 4.21 -11.19 -12.04
N LYS A 133 5.04 -12.23 -11.93
CA LYS A 133 5.32 -13.14 -13.06
C LYS A 133 4.06 -13.91 -13.46
N SER A 134 3.96 -14.23 -14.76
CA SER A 134 2.84 -15.03 -15.25
C SER A 134 2.88 -16.48 -14.71
N PRO A 135 1.72 -17.08 -14.34
CA PRO A 135 0.42 -16.43 -14.22
C PRO A 135 0.28 -15.69 -12.87
N PRO A 136 -0.19 -14.44 -12.85
CA PRO A 136 -0.23 -13.66 -11.61
C PRO A 136 -1.12 -14.26 -10.51
N THR A 137 -2.18 -15.00 -10.86
CA THR A 137 -3.04 -15.70 -9.89
C THR A 137 -2.33 -16.80 -9.08
N LYS A 138 -1.08 -17.12 -9.40
CA LYS A 138 -0.24 -18.08 -8.66
C LYS A 138 1.09 -17.50 -8.20
N ARG A 139 1.40 -16.26 -8.59
CA ARG A 139 2.73 -15.64 -8.45
C ARG A 139 2.69 -14.20 -7.96
N GLY A 140 1.49 -13.63 -7.87
CA GLY A 140 1.23 -12.37 -7.20
C GLY A 140 1.18 -12.55 -5.69
N LEU A 141 0.58 -11.57 -5.02
CA LEU A 141 0.41 -11.53 -3.57
C LEU A 141 -1.03 -11.90 -3.22
N SER A 142 -1.26 -13.14 -2.83
CA SER A 142 -2.55 -13.59 -2.27
C SER A 142 -2.71 -13.07 -0.85
N VAL A 143 -3.93 -13.10 -0.33
CA VAL A 143 -4.23 -12.62 1.04
C VAL A 143 -3.34 -13.32 2.08
N GLY A 144 -2.63 -12.52 2.88
CA GLY A 144 -1.69 -12.97 3.90
C GLY A 144 -0.24 -13.18 3.42
N GLU A 145 0.02 -13.06 2.11
CA GLU A 145 1.38 -13.16 1.57
C GLU A 145 2.08 -11.78 1.58
N SER A 146 3.42 -11.83 1.59
CA SER A 146 4.28 -10.63 1.61
C SER A 146 5.39 -10.67 0.56
N LEU A 147 5.78 -9.49 0.09
CA LEU A 147 6.85 -9.23 -0.86
C LEU A 147 7.82 -8.21 -0.24
N GLU A 148 9.09 -8.58 -0.14
CA GLU A 148 10.17 -7.70 0.27
C GLU A 148 10.95 -7.21 -0.96
N VAL A 149 11.14 -5.90 -1.04
CA VAL A 149 11.91 -5.25 -2.11
C VAL A 149 12.83 -4.23 -1.47
N GLN A 150 14.04 -4.08 -2.02
CA GLN A 150 15.03 -3.15 -1.52
C GLN A 150 15.51 -2.20 -2.62
N PHE A 151 15.66 -0.93 -2.26
CA PHE A 151 16.18 0.13 -3.12
C PHE A 151 17.34 0.84 -2.42
N TRP A 152 18.25 1.41 -3.21
CA TRP A 152 19.08 2.50 -2.70
C TRP A 152 18.21 3.73 -2.49
N THR A 153 18.50 4.52 -1.47
CA THR A 153 17.69 5.68 -1.10
C THR A 153 18.53 6.88 -0.65
N SER A 154 17.96 8.07 -0.81
CA SER A 154 18.49 9.32 -0.25
C SER A 154 18.01 9.58 1.18
N LEU A 155 17.04 8.80 1.67
CA LEU A 155 16.53 8.87 3.04
C LEU A 155 17.60 8.46 4.06
N SER A 156 17.53 9.02 5.26
CA SER A 156 18.46 8.72 6.34
C SER A 156 18.22 7.35 6.97
N ASP A 157 19.27 6.75 7.56
CA ASP A 157 19.11 5.55 8.38
C ASP A 157 18.12 5.78 9.53
N GLY A 158 17.22 4.82 9.74
CA GLY A 158 16.10 4.93 10.67
C GLY A 158 14.85 5.58 10.08
N SER A 159 14.88 6.04 8.83
CA SER A 159 13.69 6.50 8.12
C SER A 159 12.68 5.37 7.88
N THR A 160 11.42 5.78 7.77
CA THR A 160 10.21 4.95 7.79
C THR A 160 9.32 5.23 6.58
N ILE A 161 8.24 4.47 6.42
CA ILE A 161 7.27 4.71 5.34
C ILE A 161 6.69 6.12 5.39
N GLU A 162 6.49 6.69 6.59
CA GLU A 162 6.02 8.06 6.75
C GLU A 162 7.05 9.09 6.24
N ASP A 163 8.35 8.84 6.43
CA ASP A 163 9.41 9.71 5.90
C ASP A 163 9.50 9.63 4.38
N TYR A 164 9.29 8.44 3.80
CA TYR A 164 9.20 8.26 2.35
C TYR A 164 8.02 9.06 1.79
N LEU A 165 6.82 8.93 2.39
CA LEU A 165 5.65 9.68 1.94
C LEU A 165 5.84 11.20 2.12
N ALA A 166 6.47 11.63 3.21
CA ALA A 166 6.77 13.03 3.47
C ALA A 166 7.79 13.63 2.49
N ALA A 167 8.61 12.81 1.82
CA ALA A 167 9.56 13.26 0.81
C ALA A 167 8.86 13.85 -0.43
N PHE A 168 7.61 13.50 -0.68
CA PHE A 168 6.75 14.03 -1.76
C PHE A 168 5.76 15.09 -1.26
N GLY A 169 5.93 15.58 -0.03
CA GLY A 169 4.90 16.30 0.72
C GLY A 169 4.70 17.79 0.40
N GLY A 170 5.10 18.31 -0.77
CA GLY A 170 4.80 19.71 -1.06
C GLY A 170 5.19 20.24 -2.42
N GLY A 171 4.24 20.94 -3.06
CA GLY A 171 4.44 21.62 -4.34
C GLY A 171 3.39 21.14 -5.33
N GLN A 172 3.82 20.74 -6.53
CA GLN A 172 3.00 20.06 -7.54
C GLN A 172 2.90 18.55 -7.29
N ASP A 173 3.81 18.00 -6.50
CA ASP A 173 3.80 16.63 -6.03
C ASP A 173 3.21 16.59 -4.62
N SER A 174 2.43 15.56 -4.37
CA SER A 174 1.84 15.32 -3.06
C SER A 174 2.15 13.90 -2.67
N SER A 175 2.19 13.61 -1.36
CA SER A 175 2.32 12.21 -0.92
C SER A 175 1.21 11.31 -1.49
N GLU A 176 0.07 11.87 -1.91
CA GLU A 176 -1.00 11.13 -2.57
C GLU A 176 -0.49 10.57 -3.90
N PHE A 177 -0.82 9.31 -4.17
CA PHE A 177 -0.38 8.59 -5.36
C PHE A 177 1.14 8.36 -5.44
N SER A 178 1.89 8.46 -4.34
CA SER A 178 3.30 8.00 -4.33
C SER A 178 3.44 6.48 -4.30
N ILE A 179 2.40 5.76 -3.85
CA ILE A 179 2.33 4.29 -3.83
C ILE A 179 0.95 3.84 -4.27
N GLY A 180 0.90 2.80 -5.12
CA GLY A 180 -0.35 2.17 -5.53
C GLY A 180 -0.21 0.69 -5.82
N PHE A 181 -1.34 0.03 -6.03
CA PHE A 181 -1.40 -1.39 -6.38
C PHE A 181 -2.57 -1.71 -7.31
N HIS A 182 -2.38 -2.75 -8.11
CA HIS A 182 -3.41 -3.36 -8.95
C HIS A 182 -3.69 -4.77 -8.42
N ALA A 183 -4.94 -5.05 -8.05
CA ALA A 183 -5.39 -6.39 -7.69
C ALA A 183 -6.29 -7.00 -8.76
N ILE A 184 -6.26 -8.32 -8.84
CA ILE A 184 -7.11 -9.15 -9.71
C ILE A 184 -7.80 -10.23 -8.90
N SER A 185 -8.77 -10.92 -9.51
CA SER A 185 -9.50 -12.02 -8.85
C SER A 185 -10.24 -11.57 -7.59
N ALA A 186 -10.57 -10.28 -7.51
CA ALA A 186 -11.29 -9.71 -6.37
C ALA A 186 -12.77 -10.12 -6.43
N GLY A 187 -13.24 -10.82 -5.40
CA GLY A 187 -14.61 -11.29 -5.29
C GLY A 187 -15.64 -10.16 -5.30
N THR A 188 -15.28 -9.01 -4.71
CA THR A 188 -16.09 -7.78 -4.64
C THR A 188 -16.58 -7.36 -6.02
N VAL A 189 -15.76 -7.54 -7.06
CA VAL A 189 -16.07 -7.17 -8.45
C VAL A 189 -16.24 -8.40 -9.36
N GLY A 190 -16.66 -9.53 -8.79
CA GLY A 190 -16.95 -10.74 -9.57
C GLY A 190 -15.72 -11.46 -10.13
N GLY A 191 -14.54 -11.27 -9.53
CA GLY A 191 -13.27 -11.84 -9.96
C GLY A 191 -12.46 -10.94 -10.89
N GLU A 192 -12.91 -9.71 -11.13
CA GLU A 192 -12.27 -8.75 -12.03
C GLU A 192 -11.13 -7.97 -11.34
N SER A 193 -10.54 -7.02 -12.08
CA SER A 193 -9.45 -6.17 -11.62
C SER A 193 -9.93 -4.87 -10.96
N LEU A 194 -9.12 -4.38 -10.03
CA LEU A 194 -9.31 -3.11 -9.34
C LEU A 194 -7.97 -2.51 -8.91
N SER A 195 -8.00 -1.31 -8.35
CA SER A 195 -6.79 -0.65 -7.88
C SER A 195 -6.97 0.19 -6.62
N GLY A 196 -5.86 0.39 -5.93
CA GLY A 196 -5.74 1.32 -4.82
C GLY A 196 -4.50 2.20 -4.97
N ALA A 197 -4.60 3.44 -4.53
CA ALA A 197 -3.48 4.35 -4.40
C ALA A 197 -3.53 5.02 -3.03
N TYR A 198 -2.36 5.31 -2.47
CA TYR A 198 -2.28 6.04 -1.21
C TYR A 198 -2.91 7.43 -1.39
N ALA A 199 -3.94 7.75 -0.62
CA ALA A 199 -4.58 9.05 -0.61
C ALA A 199 -4.87 9.44 0.85
N THR A 200 -4.51 10.67 1.23
CA THR A 200 -4.72 11.16 2.60
C THR A 200 -6.17 11.61 2.82
N THR A 201 -6.88 11.85 1.73
CA THR A 201 -8.32 12.06 1.73
C THR A 201 -9.04 10.74 1.51
N THR A 202 -9.87 10.32 2.48
CA THR A 202 -10.84 9.25 2.25
C THR A 202 -11.72 9.67 1.07
N VAL A 203 -11.71 8.90 -0.02
CA VAL A 203 -12.67 9.08 -1.13
C VAL A 203 -14.06 9.08 -0.51
N PRO A 204 -14.84 10.17 -0.61
CA PRO A 204 -16.20 10.17 -0.07
C PRO A 204 -16.98 9.08 -0.80
N GLU A 205 -17.45 8.06 -0.06
CA GLU A 205 -18.40 7.11 -0.63
C GLU A 205 -19.57 7.87 -1.28
N PRO A 206 -20.08 7.42 -2.45
CA PRO A 206 -21.30 7.99 -2.99
C PRO A 206 -22.36 7.92 -1.90
N THR A 207 -22.93 9.10 -1.59
CA THR A 207 -23.80 9.45 -0.47
C THR A 207 -25.11 8.65 -0.46
N THR A 208 -25.01 7.34 -0.30
CA THR A 208 -26.16 6.43 -0.25
C THR A 208 -26.79 6.49 1.15
N THR A 209 -26.00 6.85 2.16
CA THR A 209 -26.41 6.99 3.56
C THR A 209 -27.19 8.28 3.85
N ALA A 210 -27.04 9.34 3.03
CA ALA A 210 -27.79 10.58 3.19
C ALA A 210 -29.25 10.48 2.72
N LEU A 211 -29.54 9.61 1.74
CA LEU A 211 -30.89 9.44 1.19
C LEU A 211 -31.84 8.64 2.12
N LEU A 212 -31.32 7.75 2.96
CA LEU A 212 -32.14 7.00 3.93
C LEU A 212 -32.60 7.86 5.12
N VAL A 213 -31.78 8.82 5.57
CA VAL A 213 -32.12 9.70 6.71
C VAL A 213 -33.17 10.74 6.32
N LEU A 214 -33.12 11.26 5.08
CA LEU A 214 -34.13 12.18 4.54
C LEU A 214 -35.43 11.48 4.11
N GLY A 215 -35.36 10.22 3.64
CA GLY A 215 -36.55 9.43 3.32
C GLY A 215 -37.38 9.00 4.54
N GLY A 216 -36.72 8.64 5.65
CA GLY A 216 -37.38 8.20 6.88
C GLY A 216 -38.16 9.30 7.62
N SER A 217 -37.68 10.55 7.54
CA SER A 217 -38.32 11.69 8.21
C SER A 217 -39.60 12.16 7.49
N LEU A 218 -39.67 12.07 6.15
CA LEU A 218 -40.90 12.35 5.39
C LEU A 218 -42.01 11.30 5.63
N ALA A 219 -41.66 10.03 5.84
CA ALA A 219 -42.63 8.97 6.15
C ALA A 219 -43.26 9.14 7.56
N LEU A 220 -42.48 9.62 8.54
CA LEU A 220 -42.97 9.86 9.90
C LEU A 220 -43.87 11.10 10.01
N ILE A 221 -43.58 12.17 9.26
CA ILE A 221 -44.42 13.38 9.24
C ILE A 221 -45.81 13.08 8.63
N ARG A 222 -45.88 12.25 7.59
CA ARG A 222 -47.16 11.89 6.95
C ARG A 222 -48.07 11.05 7.85
N ARG A 223 -47.52 10.26 8.78
CA ARG A 223 -48.29 9.44 9.72
C ARG A 223 -48.92 10.26 10.86
N ARG A 224 -48.29 11.35 11.27
CA ARG A 224 -48.79 12.20 12.37
C ARG A 224 -50.01 13.04 11.96
N ASN A 225 -50.09 13.48 10.71
CA ASN A 225 -51.23 14.29 10.23
C ASN A 225 -52.51 13.49 9.97
N ARG A 226 -52.47 12.15 9.88
CA ARG A 226 -53.69 11.32 9.77
C ARG A 226 -54.36 11.01 11.13
N ARG A 227 -53.70 11.27 12.25
CA ARG A 227 -54.26 11.06 13.60
C ARG A 227 -54.97 12.28 14.20
N LEU A 228 -54.90 13.43 13.54
CA LEU A 228 -55.56 14.67 13.98
C LEU A 228 -56.84 15.00 13.19
N ALA A 229 -57.27 14.10 12.31
CA ALA A 229 -58.46 14.25 11.46
C ALA A 229 -59.58 13.24 11.80
N LEU A 230 -59.59 12.71 13.03
CA LEU A 230 -60.67 11.93 13.62
C LEU A 230 -61.06 12.55 14.96
#